data_AF-A0A8J6TPL9-F1
#
_entry.id   AF-A0A8J6TPL9-F1
#
_cell.length_a   1.000
_cell.length_b   1.000
_cell.length_c   1.000
_cell.angle_alpha   90.00
_cell.angle_beta   90.00
_cell.angle_gamma   90.00
#
_symmetry.space_group_name_H-M   'P 1'
#
loop_
_entity.id
_entity.type
_entity.pdbx_description
1 polymer ?
#
loop_
_entity_poly.entity_id
_entity_poly.type
_entity_poly.pdbx_seq_one_letter_code
_entity_poly.pdbx_strand_id
1 'polypeptide(L)'
;YKKGDYVVTCSKLNVRTGAGKKYRVKSTSELSASARKQGGYVKGVVFTALEVKNLPGESWARTPSGWVCLQNSDGTYVKRK
;
A
#
# COMPACT_ATOMS: atom_id res chain seq x y z
N TYR A 1 6.77 -8.06 7.21
CA TYR A 1 5.73 -8.52 6.26
C TYR A 1 6.32 -9.40 5.16
N LYS A 2 5.49 -10.14 4.42
CA LYS A 2 5.86 -11.01 3.28
C LYS A 2 4.94 -10.77 2.06
N LYS A 3 5.28 -11.29 0.89
CA LYS A 3 4.36 -11.26 -0.27
C LYS A 3 3.04 -11.97 0.04
N GLY A 4 1.95 -11.54 -0.60
CA GLY A 4 0.61 -12.11 -0.41
C GLY A 4 -0.49 -11.05 -0.30
N ASP A 5 -1.69 -11.50 0.07
CA ASP A 5 -2.86 -10.64 0.12
C ASP A 5 -3.03 -9.95 1.47
N TYR A 6 -3.38 -8.67 1.40
CA TYR A 6 -3.57 -7.80 2.55
C TYR A 6 -4.87 -7.03 2.42
N VAL A 7 -5.52 -6.79 3.56
CA VAL A 7 -6.71 -5.96 3.69
C VAL A 7 -6.32 -4.63 4.32
N VAL A 8 -6.72 -3.52 3.71
CA VAL A 8 -6.50 -2.18 4.26
C VAL A 8 -7.39 -1.96 5.49
N THR A 9 -6.79 -1.55 6.61
CA THR A 9 -7.52 -1.31 7.87
C THR A 9 -7.72 0.17 8.19
N CYS A 10 -6.87 1.04 7.62
CA CYS A 10 -7.00 2.49 7.76
C CYS A 10 -7.96 3.09 6.73
N SER A 11 -8.31 4.36 6.90
CA SER A 11 -9.28 5.05 6.02
C SER A 11 -8.82 5.06 4.55
N LYS A 12 -7.54 5.40 4.30
CA LYS A 12 -6.96 5.47 2.96
C LYS A 12 -5.43 5.39 3.01
N LEU A 13 -4.85 4.55 2.16
CA LEU A 13 -3.41 4.51 1.91
C LEU A 13 -3.03 5.37 0.72
N ASN A 14 -1.86 6.00 0.83
CA ASN A 14 -1.21 6.71 -0.26
C ASN A 14 -0.30 5.75 -1.04
N VAL A 15 -0.43 5.77 -2.36
CA VAL A 15 0.42 5.01 -3.27
C VAL A 15 1.57 5.90 -3.72
N ARG A 16 2.81 5.42 -3.63
CA ARG A 16 4.02 6.17 -3.95
C ARG A 16 4.82 5.50 -5.07
N THR A 17 5.69 6.27 -5.72
CA THR A 17 6.58 5.75 -6.77
C THR A 17 7.70 4.86 -6.25
N GLY A 18 8.01 4.93 -4.94
CA GLY A 18 9.03 4.11 -4.28
C GLY A 18 8.67 3.78 -2.82
N ALA A 19 9.43 2.87 -2.24
CA ALA A 19 9.29 2.46 -0.84
C ALA A 19 9.85 3.54 0.09
N GLY A 20 8.98 4.40 0.63
CA GLY A 20 9.35 5.43 1.60
C GLY A 20 8.57 6.73 1.43
N LYS A 21 8.50 7.53 2.50
CA LYS A 21 7.79 8.83 2.53
C LYS A 21 8.41 9.90 1.61
N LYS A 22 9.68 9.76 1.22
CA LYS A 22 10.38 10.68 0.30
C LYS A 22 9.91 10.62 -1.16
N TYR A 23 9.26 9.52 -1.55
CA TYR A 23 8.81 9.33 -2.93
C TYR A 23 7.46 10.02 -3.19
N ARG A 24 7.27 10.56 -4.39
CA ARG A 24 6.04 11.25 -4.81
C ARG A 24 4.81 10.35 -4.62
N VAL A 25 3.73 10.92 -4.09
CA VAL A 25 2.40 10.29 -4.05
C VAL A 25 1.79 10.33 -5.45
N LYS A 26 1.34 9.17 -5.92
CA LYS A 26 0.64 9.03 -7.20
C LYS A 26 -0.81 9.48 -7.07
N SER A 27 -1.31 10.16 -8.08
CA SER A 27 -2.72 10.52 -8.14
C SER A 27 -3.58 9.30 -8.47
N THR A 28 -4.90 9.40 -8.23
CA THR A 28 -5.84 8.30 -8.50
C THR A 28 -5.81 7.86 -9.97
N SER A 29 -5.58 8.77 -10.91
CA SER A 29 -5.51 8.45 -12.34
C SER A 29 -4.31 7.57 -12.69
N GLU A 30 -3.22 7.64 -11.93
CA GLU A 30 -2.01 6.84 -12.15
C GLU A 30 -2.06 5.44 -11.51
N LEU A 31 -3.13 5.11 -10.78
CA LEU A 31 -3.32 3.79 -10.17
C LEU A 31 -3.78 2.76 -11.21
N SER A 32 -3.67 1.47 -10.89
CA SER A 32 -4.21 0.40 -11.75
C SER A 32 -5.73 0.55 -11.92
N ALA A 33 -6.28 0.05 -13.02
CA ALA A 33 -7.71 0.10 -13.28
C ALA A 33 -8.54 -0.54 -12.14
N SER A 34 -8.05 -1.65 -11.58
CA SER A 34 -8.66 -2.31 -10.42
C SER A 34 -8.67 -1.44 -9.17
N ALA A 35 -7.54 -0.83 -8.83
CA ALA A 35 -7.44 0.06 -7.67
C ALA A 35 -8.34 1.29 -7.86
N ARG A 36 -8.41 1.87 -9.06
CA ARG A 36 -9.33 2.97 -9.36
C ARG A 36 -10.80 2.57 -9.17
N LYS A 37 -11.19 1.39 -9.66
CA LYS A 37 -12.56 0.86 -9.52
C LYS A 37 -12.96 0.65 -8.05
N GLN A 38 -11.99 0.40 -7.18
CA GLN A 38 -12.17 0.24 -5.74
C GLN A 38 -12.12 1.56 -4.94
N GLY A 39 -11.97 2.72 -5.61
CA GLY A 39 -11.79 4.01 -4.94
C GLY A 39 -10.38 4.25 -4.39
N GLY A 40 -9.41 3.44 -4.80
CA GLY A 40 -8.04 3.41 -4.31
C GLY A 40 -7.85 2.36 -3.22
N TYR A 41 -6.84 2.57 -2.38
CA TYR A 41 -6.50 1.68 -1.27
C TYR A 41 -7.20 2.17 0.00
N VAL A 42 -8.53 2.04 0.05
CA VAL A 42 -9.38 2.47 1.18
C VAL A 42 -9.71 1.30 2.10
N LYS A 43 -10.24 1.59 3.30
CA LYS A 43 -10.60 0.58 4.30
C LYS A 43 -11.42 -0.57 3.70
N GLY A 44 -11.01 -1.81 3.97
CA GLY A 44 -11.67 -3.03 3.48
C GLY A 44 -11.20 -3.50 2.08
N VAL A 45 -10.48 -2.66 1.34
CA VAL A 45 -9.91 -3.08 0.04
C VAL A 45 -8.83 -4.13 0.26
N VAL A 46 -8.91 -5.19 -0.55
CA VAL A 46 -7.90 -6.24 -0.61
C VAL A 46 -6.95 -5.98 -1.77
N PHE A 47 -5.66 -6.06 -1.51
CA PHE A 47 -4.63 -5.98 -2.54
C PHE A 47 -3.57 -7.06 -2.35
N THR A 48 -2.95 -7.46 -3.46
CA THR A 48 -1.82 -8.39 -3.47
C THR A 48 -0.50 -7.62 -3.44
N ALA A 49 0.32 -7.88 -2.43
CA ALA A 49 1.69 -7.42 -2.34
C ALA A 49 2.60 -8.30 -3.20
N LEU A 50 3.04 -7.77 -4.34
CA LEU A 50 3.95 -8.43 -5.29
C LEU A 50 5.39 -8.50 -4.76
N GLU A 51 5.77 -7.50 -3.97
CA GLU A 51 7.06 -7.37 -3.31
C GLU A 51 6.85 -6.70 -1.97
N VAL A 52 7.68 -7.03 -0.98
CA VAL A 52 7.67 -6.36 0.31
C VAL A 52 9.09 -5.96 0.67
N LYS A 53 9.27 -4.69 1.03
CA LYS A 53 10.50 -4.16 1.61
C LYS A 53 10.27 -3.86 3.08
N ASN A 54 10.95 -4.59 3.95
CA ASN A 54 10.99 -4.30 5.38
C ASN A 54 12.23 -3.42 5.61
N LEU A 55 12.02 -2.17 5.98
CA LEU A 55 13.04 -1.19 6.32
C LEU A 55 13.06 -1.00 7.84
N PRO A 56 14.12 -0.42 8.43
CA PRO A 56 14.10 -0.07 9.84
C PRO A 56 12.93 0.87 10.16
N GLY A 57 12.01 0.42 11.02
CA GLY A 57 10.85 1.21 11.47
C GLY A 57 9.68 1.33 10.49
N GLU A 58 9.77 0.78 9.27
CA GLU A 58 8.65 0.82 8.31
C GLU A 58 8.65 -0.37 7.36
N SER A 59 7.49 -0.69 6.80
CA SER A 59 7.38 -1.75 5.80
C SER A 59 6.48 -1.33 4.66
N TRP A 60 6.91 -1.64 3.44
CA TRP A 60 6.26 -1.20 2.21
C TRP A 60 5.97 -2.39 1.31
N ALA A 61 4.80 -2.40 0.69
CA ALA A 61 4.43 -3.37 -0.33
C ALA A 61 4.39 -2.72 -1.71
N ARG A 62 4.94 -3.41 -2.71
CA ARG A 62 4.75 -3.10 -4.11
C ARG A 62 3.48 -3.76 -4.64
N THR A 63 2.71 -2.98 -5.38
CA THR A 63 1.48 -3.38 -6.06
C THR A 63 1.57 -2.93 -7.51
N PRO A 64 0.65 -3.35 -8.41
CA PRO A 64 0.58 -2.81 -9.77
C PRO A 64 0.44 -1.28 -9.82
N SER A 65 -0.14 -0.66 -8.78
CA SER A 65 -0.31 0.79 -8.71
C SER A 65 0.94 1.53 -8.21
N GLY A 66 1.85 0.86 -7.51
CA GLY A 66 3.01 1.46 -6.86
C GLY A 66 3.26 0.91 -5.46
N TRP A 67 3.93 1.69 -4.62
CA TRP A 67 4.31 1.32 -3.25
C TRP A 67 3.33 1.84 -2.21
N VAL A 68 2.84 0.98 -1.32
CA VAL A 68 1.96 1.33 -0.20
C VAL A 68 2.63 0.99 1.13
N CYS A 69 2.37 1.80 2.15
CA CYS A 69 2.89 1.56 3.50
C CYS A 69 2.02 0.51 4.21
N LEU A 70 2.65 -0.55 4.72
CA LEU A 70 2.00 -1.60 5.51
C LEU A 70 2.00 -1.27 6.99
N GLN A 71 3.13 -0.77 7.48
CA GLN A 71 3.32 -0.25 8.82
C GLN A 71 4.41 0.81 8.85
N ASN A 72 4.37 1.66 9.85
CA ASN A 72 5.47 2.52 10.26
C ASN A 72 5.42 2.73 11.80
N SER A 73 6.19 3.70 12.30
CA SER A 73 6.16 4.16 13.70
C SER A 73 4.77 4.55 14.21
N ASP A 74 3.89 5.01 13.33
CA ASP A 74 2.57 5.54 13.69
C ASP A 74 1.53 4.42 13.78
N GLY A 75 1.85 3.23 13.26
CA GLY A 75 1.04 2.02 13.43
C GLY A 75 0.99 1.12 12.20
N THR A 76 0.09 0.14 12.27
CA THR A 76 -0.18 -0.84 11.21
C THR A 76 -1.42 -0.45 10.42
N TYR A 77 -1.30 -0.40 9.09
CA TYR A 77 -2.37 0.03 8.20
C TYR A 77 -3.03 -1.09 7.40
N VAL A 78 -2.49 -2.31 7.51
CA VAL A 78 -3.03 -3.49 6.83
C VAL A 78 -3.04 -4.70 7.75
N LYS A 79 -3.93 -5.64 7.47
CA LYS A 79 -3.93 -6.99 8.05
C LYS A 79 -3.74 -8.01 6.94
N ARG A 80 -3.01 -9.10 7.22
CA ARG A 80 -2.92 -10.22 6.28
C ARG A 80 -4.31 -10.86 6.13
N LYS A 81 -4.71 -11.15 4.89
CA LYS A 81 -5.95 -11.85 4.59
C LYS A 81 -5.81 -13.35 4.88
#